data_AF-A2BJV7-F1
#
_entry.id   AF-A2BJV7-F1
#
_cell.length_a   1.000
_cell.length_b   1.000
_cell.length_c   1.000
_cell.angle_alpha   90.00
_cell.angle_beta   90.00
_cell.angle_gamma   90.00
#
_symmetry.space_group_name_H-M   'P 1'
#
loop_
_entity.id
_entity.type
_entity.pdbx_description
1 polymer ?
#
loop_
_entity_poly.entity_id
_entity_poly.type
_entity_poly.pdbx_seq_one_letter_code
_entity_poly.pdbx_strand_id
1 'polypeptide(L)'
;MSYHTHGASGSQVHVRTLQGFIEDVARLPADMFSRVIEQIESRELDDIAGVYATSVLRLSHLWLIWEDKCRPRVRSRRTTQHPVCRDIEDFMTAEGGTEVGAATYFNMEIKGLIAKMYGDIGPGLLVPSWVLNYSHRTDGEIVERLRSLSVEEQAARLPVFTASIYVIDAGVKAMMDYYAGKRSDFAHAVAGYLYWDVVKPCSYIADVFVESILGGRELREQYGRVYGSTLAALEENDEAPVGVNYVRLVGKLADSVRRKMLEVLRNARLRS
;
A
#
# COMPACT_ATOMS: atom_id res chain seq x y z
N MET A 1 -8.58 -27.91 10.36
CA MET A 1 -8.88 -26.74 11.21
C MET A 1 -9.54 -25.70 10.33
N SER A 2 -10.83 -25.49 10.54
CA SER A 2 -11.68 -24.66 9.69
C SER A 2 -11.62 -23.20 10.14
N TYR A 3 -11.02 -22.33 9.32
CA TYR A 3 -11.11 -20.88 9.48
C TYR A 3 -12.33 -20.37 8.72
N HIS A 4 -13.50 -20.42 9.34
CA HIS A 4 -14.65 -19.65 8.88
C HIS A 4 -15.30 -18.95 10.08
N THR A 5 -15.80 -17.73 9.83
CA THR A 5 -16.74 -16.91 10.62
C THR A 5 -16.28 -15.73 11.48
N HIS A 6 -15.06 -15.19 11.33
CA HIS A 6 -14.74 -13.84 11.89
C HIS A 6 -14.65 -12.69 10.86
N GLY A 7 -14.79 -12.95 9.55
CA GLY A 7 -14.63 -11.92 8.51
C GLY A 7 -15.86 -11.05 8.20
N ALA A 8 -17.08 -11.54 8.47
CA ALA A 8 -18.30 -10.88 7.98
C ALA A 8 -18.78 -9.68 8.82
N SER A 9 -18.54 -9.67 10.13
CA SER A 9 -18.97 -8.58 11.01
C SER A 9 -18.04 -7.36 10.97
N GLY A 10 -16.73 -7.58 10.85
CA GLY A 10 -15.74 -6.50 10.74
C GLY A 10 -15.88 -5.70 9.44
N SER A 11 -16.07 -6.39 8.31
CA SER A 11 -16.29 -5.76 7.01
C SER A 11 -17.52 -4.84 7.00
N GLN A 12 -18.65 -5.26 7.59
CA GLN A 12 -19.86 -4.43 7.66
C GLN A 12 -19.69 -3.18 8.52
N VAL A 13 -18.91 -3.23 9.60
CA VAL A 13 -18.63 -2.05 10.44
C VAL A 13 -17.80 -1.04 9.65
N HIS A 14 -16.75 -1.48 8.97
CA HIS A 14 -15.89 -0.58 8.17
C HIS A 14 -16.65 0.06 7.00
N VAL A 15 -17.52 -0.69 6.33
CA VAL A 15 -18.43 -0.18 5.28
C VAL A 15 -19.32 0.93 5.84
N ARG A 16 -19.97 0.71 6.99
CA ARG A 16 -20.81 1.73 7.63
C ARG A 16 -20.01 2.97 8.04
N THR A 17 -18.81 2.79 8.58
CA THR A 17 -17.92 3.91 8.95
C THR A 17 -17.62 4.78 7.75
N LEU A 18 -17.25 4.17 6.61
CA LEU A 18 -16.91 4.94 5.42
C LEU A 18 -18.14 5.57 4.76
N GLN A 19 -19.27 4.87 4.72
CA GLN A 19 -20.53 5.43 4.23
C GLN A 19 -20.99 6.62 5.07
N GLY A 20 -20.94 6.50 6.40
CA GLY A 20 -21.23 7.60 7.32
C GLY A 20 -20.30 8.80 7.09
N PHE A 21 -18.99 8.54 6.92
CA PHE A 21 -18.04 9.61 6.59
C PHE A 21 -18.41 10.34 5.28
N ILE A 22 -18.78 9.62 4.22
CA ILE A 22 -19.20 10.23 2.95
C ILE A 22 -20.49 11.05 3.11
N GLU A 23 -21.45 10.56 3.89
CA GLU A 23 -22.67 11.32 4.23
C GLU A 23 -22.35 12.59 5.02
N ASP A 24 -21.44 12.51 5.99
CA ASP A 24 -21.03 13.64 6.81
C ASP A 24 -20.35 14.71 5.96
N VAL A 25 -19.45 14.31 5.05
CA VAL A 25 -18.85 15.21 4.05
C VAL A 25 -19.94 15.87 3.20
N ALA A 26 -20.92 15.10 2.71
CA ALA A 26 -22.00 15.62 1.87
C ALA A 26 -22.92 16.60 2.60
N ARG A 27 -22.99 16.56 3.93
CA ARG A 27 -23.80 17.48 4.77
C ARG A 27 -23.06 18.73 5.23
N LEU A 28 -21.78 18.89 4.90
CA LEU A 28 -21.01 20.07 5.25
C LEU A 28 -21.65 21.38 4.73
N PRO A 29 -21.43 22.53 5.39
CA PRO A 29 -21.76 23.84 4.84
C PRO A 29 -21.23 24.03 3.40
N ALA A 30 -21.92 24.81 2.57
CA ALA A 30 -21.61 24.90 1.13
C ALA A 30 -20.17 25.38 0.83
N ASP A 31 -19.63 26.25 1.67
CA ASP A 31 -18.25 26.74 1.59
C ASP A 31 -17.23 25.67 2.00
N MET A 32 -17.54 24.84 3.01
CA MET A 32 -16.70 23.71 3.42
C MET A 32 -16.74 22.60 2.37
N PHE A 33 -17.93 22.27 1.84
CA PHE A 33 -18.08 21.27 0.80
C PHE A 33 -17.32 21.65 -0.48
N SER A 34 -17.38 22.92 -0.89
CA SER A 34 -16.61 23.40 -2.05
C SER A 34 -15.10 23.23 -1.84
N ARG A 35 -14.59 23.52 -0.64
CA ARG A 35 -13.18 23.29 -0.28
C ARG A 35 -12.80 21.81 -0.36
N VAL A 36 -13.68 20.89 0.05
CA VAL A 36 -13.44 19.44 -0.14
C VAL A 36 -13.27 19.09 -1.61
N ILE A 37 -14.15 19.61 -2.48
CA ILE A 37 -14.07 19.35 -3.92
C ILE A 37 -12.75 19.89 -4.50
N GLU A 38 -12.37 21.12 -4.17
CA GLU A 38 -11.11 21.73 -4.61
C GLU A 38 -9.89 20.93 -4.14
N GLN A 39 -9.86 20.49 -2.89
CA GLN A 39 -8.75 19.69 -2.35
C GLN A 39 -8.69 18.29 -2.95
N ILE A 40 -9.83 17.64 -3.22
CA ILE A 40 -9.86 16.36 -3.93
C ILE A 40 -9.33 16.52 -5.36
N GLU A 41 -9.64 17.63 -6.03
CA GLU A 41 -9.16 17.94 -7.37
C GLU A 41 -7.66 18.32 -7.40
N SER A 42 -7.11 18.76 -6.27
CA SER A 42 -5.67 18.98 -6.10
C SER A 42 -4.87 17.70 -6.38
N ARG A 43 -3.69 17.90 -6.98
CA ARG A 43 -2.73 16.85 -7.34
C ARG A 43 -1.44 16.91 -6.53
N GLU A 44 -1.40 17.72 -5.48
CA GLU A 44 -0.20 17.94 -4.65
C GLU A 44 0.34 16.65 -4.02
N LEU A 45 -0.51 15.65 -3.80
CA LEU A 45 -0.14 14.39 -3.16
C LEU A 45 0.17 13.26 -4.16
N ASP A 46 0.01 13.47 -5.47
CA ASP A 46 0.13 12.40 -6.47
C ASP A 46 1.59 11.88 -6.57
N ASP A 47 2.58 12.77 -6.53
CA ASP A 47 4.00 12.40 -6.65
C ASP A 47 4.47 11.60 -5.43
N ILE A 48 4.18 12.08 -4.22
CA ILE A 48 4.57 11.41 -2.98
C ILE A 48 3.89 10.04 -2.84
N ALA A 49 2.64 9.92 -3.27
CA ALA A 49 1.91 8.66 -3.36
C ALA A 49 2.61 7.64 -4.28
N GLY A 50 3.02 8.10 -5.47
CA GLY A 50 3.79 7.29 -6.42
C GLY A 50 5.14 6.84 -5.86
N VAL A 51 5.86 7.72 -5.15
CA VAL A 51 7.14 7.41 -4.50
C VAL A 51 6.94 6.34 -3.44
N TYR A 52 5.95 6.46 -2.55
CA TYR A 52 5.68 5.43 -1.53
C TYR A 52 5.39 4.06 -2.13
N ALA A 53 4.50 3.99 -3.13
CA ALA A 53 4.19 2.73 -3.79
C ALA A 53 5.42 2.09 -4.45
N THR A 54 6.22 2.91 -5.14
CA THR A 54 7.45 2.45 -5.80
C THR A 54 8.47 1.93 -4.79
N SER A 55 8.71 2.68 -3.71
CA SER A 55 9.70 2.33 -2.69
C SER A 55 9.32 1.07 -1.93
N VAL A 56 8.05 0.92 -1.51
CA VAL A 56 7.57 -0.28 -0.83
C VAL A 56 7.72 -1.51 -1.72
N LEU A 57 7.31 -1.43 -2.99
CA LEU A 57 7.43 -2.54 -3.94
C LEU A 57 8.89 -2.87 -4.25
N ARG A 58 9.74 -1.86 -4.38
CA ARG A 58 11.18 -2.06 -4.63
C ARG A 58 11.86 -2.75 -3.46
N LEU A 59 11.66 -2.27 -2.23
CA LEU A 59 12.24 -2.90 -1.04
C LEU A 59 11.70 -4.32 -0.83
N SER A 60 10.41 -4.53 -1.06
CA SER A 60 9.80 -5.86 -1.02
C SER A 60 10.50 -6.80 -2.00
N HIS A 61 10.70 -6.35 -3.25
CA HIS A 61 11.38 -7.17 -4.27
C HIS A 61 12.84 -7.45 -3.91
N LEU A 62 13.60 -6.45 -3.43
CA LEU A 62 14.98 -6.64 -2.99
C LEU A 62 15.08 -7.67 -1.84
N TRP A 63 14.15 -7.63 -0.88
CA TRP A 63 14.10 -8.63 0.17
C TRP A 63 13.80 -10.03 -0.37
N LEU A 64 12.90 -10.15 -1.35
CA LEU A 64 12.59 -11.44 -1.95
C LEU A 64 13.76 -12.02 -2.76
N ILE A 65 14.49 -11.18 -3.51
CA ILE A 65 15.75 -11.57 -4.17
C ILE A 65 16.75 -12.05 -3.11
N TRP A 66 16.86 -11.32 -1.99
CA TRP A 66 17.75 -11.72 -0.91
C TRP A 66 17.44 -13.13 -0.39
N GLU A 67 16.18 -13.40 -0.04
CA GLU A 67 15.78 -14.71 0.50
C GLU A 67 15.92 -15.84 -0.53
N ASP A 68 15.69 -15.55 -1.81
CA ASP A 68 15.77 -16.54 -2.88
C ASP A 68 17.23 -16.86 -3.26
N LYS A 69 18.07 -15.83 -3.40
CA LYS A 69 19.38 -15.94 -4.09
C LYS A 69 20.59 -15.59 -3.21
N CYS A 70 20.46 -14.64 -2.31
CA CYS A 70 21.62 -14.03 -1.62
C CYS A 70 21.85 -14.57 -0.22
N ARG A 71 20.79 -15.02 0.45
CA ARG A 71 20.85 -15.55 1.80
C ARG A 71 21.92 -16.64 1.90
N PRO A 72 22.96 -16.45 2.75
CA PRO A 72 24.03 -17.43 2.89
C PRO A 72 23.47 -18.78 3.34
N ARG A 73 23.47 -19.78 2.44
CA ARG A 73 23.24 -21.17 2.85
C ARG A 73 24.51 -21.67 3.52
N VAL A 74 24.39 -22.14 4.75
CA VAL A 74 25.47 -22.73 5.56
C VAL A 74 26.25 -23.71 4.69
N ARG A 75 27.46 -23.30 4.23
CA ARG A 75 28.51 -24.02 3.46
C ARG A 75 28.94 -23.50 2.09
N SER A 76 28.36 -22.45 1.51
CA SER A 76 28.86 -21.94 0.21
C SER A 76 29.46 -20.53 0.33
N ARG A 77 30.79 -20.40 0.23
CA ARG A 77 31.47 -19.11 0.01
C ARG A 77 31.15 -18.47 -1.36
N ARG A 78 30.28 -19.08 -2.19
CA ARG A 78 29.95 -18.61 -3.54
C ARG A 78 28.67 -17.77 -3.61
N THR A 79 27.83 -17.70 -2.57
CA THR A 79 26.57 -16.93 -2.59
C THR A 79 26.78 -15.41 -2.74
N THR A 80 27.92 -14.88 -2.27
CA THR A 80 28.30 -13.46 -2.42
C THR A 80 28.90 -13.11 -3.80
N GLN A 81 29.00 -14.06 -4.74
CA GLN A 81 29.56 -13.78 -6.06
C GLN A 81 28.52 -13.27 -7.08
N HIS A 82 27.23 -13.41 -6.80
CA HIS A 82 26.16 -12.94 -7.69
C HIS A 82 26.08 -11.40 -7.69
N PRO A 83 26.10 -10.72 -8.85
CA PRO A 83 26.10 -9.25 -8.92
C PRO A 83 24.99 -8.60 -8.11
N VAL A 84 23.74 -9.05 -8.30
CA VAL A 84 22.56 -8.53 -7.57
C VAL A 84 22.69 -8.63 -6.05
N CYS A 85 23.39 -9.64 -5.53
CA CYS A 85 23.56 -9.82 -4.10
C CYS A 85 24.53 -8.81 -3.52
N ARG A 86 25.58 -8.44 -4.26
CA ARG A 86 26.48 -7.35 -3.85
C ARG A 86 25.76 -6.02 -3.86
N ASP A 87 24.97 -5.74 -4.90
CA ASP A 87 24.20 -4.49 -4.97
C ASP A 87 23.23 -4.37 -3.78
N ILE A 88 22.62 -5.49 -3.35
CA ILE A 88 21.76 -5.52 -2.16
C ILE A 88 22.58 -5.35 -0.87
N GLU A 89 23.70 -6.04 -0.72
CA GLU A 89 24.59 -5.89 0.46
C GLU A 89 25.12 -4.47 0.59
N ASP A 90 25.54 -3.85 -0.51
CA ASP A 90 26.05 -2.48 -0.56
C ASP A 90 24.95 -1.48 -0.20
N PHE A 91 23.74 -1.66 -0.76
CA PHE A 91 22.56 -0.86 -0.41
C PHE A 91 22.24 -0.95 1.09
N MET A 92 22.18 -2.17 1.63
CA MET A 92 21.93 -2.36 3.06
C MET A 92 23.05 -1.76 3.93
N THR A 93 24.31 -1.91 3.53
CA THR A 93 25.46 -1.42 4.30
C THR A 93 25.49 0.10 4.36
N ALA A 94 25.23 0.77 3.23
CA ALA A 94 25.16 2.23 3.16
C ALA A 94 24.12 2.82 4.12
N GLU A 95 23.03 2.10 4.35
CA GLU A 95 21.91 2.50 5.20
C GLU A 95 21.99 1.92 6.64
N GLY A 96 23.13 1.33 7.04
CA GLY A 96 23.32 0.76 8.38
C GLY A 96 22.58 -0.56 8.66
N GLY A 97 22.00 -1.19 7.63
CA GLY A 97 21.22 -2.42 7.73
C GLY A 97 22.00 -3.69 8.08
N THR A 98 23.33 -3.67 7.98
CA THR A 98 24.18 -4.83 8.30
C THR A 98 24.21 -5.16 9.79
N GLU A 99 23.99 -4.18 10.67
CA GLU A 99 24.03 -4.37 12.13
C GLU A 99 22.81 -5.16 12.65
N VAL A 100 21.67 -5.04 11.97
CA VAL A 100 20.39 -5.66 12.37
C VAL A 100 20.04 -6.91 11.56
N GLY A 101 20.75 -7.13 10.44
CA GLY A 101 20.52 -8.22 9.49
C GLY A 101 19.41 -7.92 8.46
N ALA A 102 19.51 -8.54 7.28
CA ALA A 102 18.67 -8.24 6.11
C ALA A 102 17.17 -8.32 6.39
N ALA A 103 16.70 -9.41 7.01
CA ALA A 103 15.28 -9.58 7.28
C ALA A 103 14.73 -8.51 8.23
N THR A 104 15.52 -8.12 9.25
CA THR A 104 15.15 -7.05 10.19
C THR A 104 15.13 -5.71 9.48
N TYR A 105 16.18 -5.40 8.71
CA TYR A 105 16.33 -4.17 7.95
C TYR A 105 15.15 -3.97 6.99
N PHE A 106 14.91 -4.89 6.06
CA PHE A 106 13.84 -4.74 5.07
C PHE A 106 12.46 -4.65 5.72
N ASN A 107 12.19 -5.44 6.76
CA ASN A 107 10.94 -5.36 7.49
C ASN A 107 10.75 -4.00 8.18
N MET A 108 11.80 -3.45 8.80
CA MET A 108 11.77 -2.11 9.41
C MET A 108 11.55 -1.02 8.38
N GLU A 109 12.27 -1.04 7.26
CA GLU A 109 12.16 -0.04 6.20
C GLU A 109 10.78 -0.08 5.53
N ILE A 110 10.27 -1.26 5.18
CA ILE A 110 8.94 -1.39 4.56
C ILE A 110 7.84 -0.92 5.51
N LYS A 111 7.90 -1.31 6.80
CA LYS A 111 6.94 -0.85 7.80
C LYS A 111 7.05 0.64 8.08
N GLY A 112 8.28 1.16 8.09
CA GLY A 112 8.58 2.59 8.22
C GLY A 112 7.97 3.39 7.08
N LEU A 113 8.15 2.96 5.83
CA LEU A 113 7.56 3.60 4.66
C LEU A 113 6.03 3.56 4.69
N ILE A 114 5.42 2.42 5.03
CA ILE A 114 3.96 2.33 5.13
C ILE A 114 3.44 3.24 6.24
N ALA A 115 4.06 3.21 7.42
CA ALA A 115 3.69 4.09 8.52
C ALA A 115 3.82 5.57 8.12
N LYS A 116 4.93 5.95 7.47
CA LYS A 116 5.14 7.32 6.99
C LYS A 116 4.12 7.72 5.92
N MET A 117 3.79 6.81 5.00
CA MET A 117 2.72 7.01 4.01
C MET A 117 1.37 7.31 4.67
N TYR A 118 1.02 6.62 5.76
CA TYR A 118 -0.17 6.97 6.54
C TYR A 118 -0.07 8.38 7.13
N GLY A 119 1.09 8.78 7.66
CA GLY A 119 1.27 10.11 8.25
C GLY A 119 1.19 11.24 7.22
N ASP A 120 1.72 11.01 6.03
CA ASP A 120 1.83 12.04 4.99
C ASP A 120 0.55 12.13 4.15
N ILE A 121 0.02 10.98 3.71
CA ILE A 121 -1.12 10.93 2.77
C ILE A 121 -2.28 10.06 3.24
N GLY A 122 -2.20 9.41 4.39
CA GLY A 122 -3.29 8.61 4.92
C GLY A 122 -4.47 9.46 5.43
N PRO A 123 -5.71 9.01 5.23
CA PRO A 123 -6.84 9.55 5.98
C PRO A 123 -6.75 9.09 7.44
N GLY A 124 -7.34 9.86 8.37
CA GLY A 124 -7.45 9.49 9.79
C GLY A 124 -8.41 8.32 10.08
N LEU A 125 -8.91 7.67 9.02
CA LEU A 125 -9.94 6.63 9.07
C LEU A 125 -9.32 5.25 8.88
N LEU A 126 -9.84 4.26 9.62
CA LEU A 126 -9.55 2.84 9.40
C LEU A 126 -8.04 2.49 9.40
N VAL A 127 -7.24 3.19 10.21
CA VAL A 127 -5.80 2.97 10.32
C VAL A 127 -5.53 1.63 11.01
N PRO A 128 -4.74 0.71 10.40
CA PRO A 128 -4.45 -0.59 10.99
C PRO A 128 -3.73 -0.45 12.33
N SER A 129 -4.11 -1.30 13.31
CA SER A 129 -3.52 -1.24 14.66
C SER A 129 -2.01 -1.44 14.65
N TRP A 130 -1.48 -2.23 13.72
CA TRP A 130 -0.03 -2.42 13.62
C TRP A 130 0.68 -1.14 13.18
N VAL A 131 0.08 -0.32 12.31
CA VAL A 131 0.64 0.97 11.87
C VAL A 131 0.70 1.91 13.07
N LEU A 132 -0.41 2.05 13.81
CA LEU A 132 -0.47 2.89 15.01
C LEU A 132 0.58 2.46 16.05
N ASN A 133 0.68 1.16 16.31
CA ASN A 133 1.65 0.60 17.26
C ASN A 133 3.09 0.77 16.80
N TYR A 134 3.37 0.63 15.49
CA TYR A 134 4.70 0.80 14.93
C TYR A 134 5.14 2.25 15.04
N SER A 135 4.30 3.19 14.60
CA SER A 135 4.61 4.62 14.67
C SER A 135 4.82 5.12 16.09
N HIS A 136 4.06 4.63 17.08
CA HIS A 136 4.27 4.97 18.48
C HIS A 136 5.68 4.58 18.98
N ARG A 137 6.27 3.51 18.42
CA ARG A 137 7.60 3.04 18.80
C ARG A 137 8.73 3.76 18.09
N THR A 138 8.50 4.30 16.89
CA THR A 138 9.57 4.84 16.04
C THR A 138 9.64 6.35 15.99
N ASP A 139 8.51 7.07 16.00
CA ASP A 139 8.51 8.52 15.73
C ASP A 139 7.34 9.28 16.39
N GLY A 140 6.53 8.59 17.21
CA GLY A 140 5.61 9.17 18.20
C GLY A 140 4.33 9.84 17.70
N GLU A 141 4.33 10.54 16.55
CA GLU A 141 3.32 11.59 16.28
C GLU A 141 2.27 11.26 15.22
N ILE A 142 2.31 10.07 14.58
CA ILE A 142 1.32 9.75 13.53
C ILE A 142 -0.11 9.83 14.07
N VAL A 143 -0.31 9.39 15.31
CA VAL A 143 -1.64 9.26 15.91
C VAL A 143 -2.23 10.65 16.14
N GLU A 144 -1.42 11.57 16.66
CA GLU A 144 -1.82 12.96 16.88
C GLU A 144 -2.13 13.65 15.56
N ARG A 145 -1.24 13.49 14.57
CA ARG A 145 -1.41 14.06 13.23
C ARG A 145 -2.67 13.56 12.53
N LEU A 146 -2.93 12.26 12.58
CA LEU A 146 -4.12 11.67 11.95
C LEU A 146 -5.41 12.08 12.67
N ARG A 147 -5.37 12.26 13.99
CA ARG A 147 -6.51 12.76 14.78
C ARG A 147 -6.78 14.24 14.59
N SER A 148 -5.77 15.04 14.23
CA SER A 148 -5.94 16.48 13.97
C SER A 148 -6.44 16.81 12.56
N LEU A 149 -6.55 15.82 11.66
CA LEU A 149 -7.02 16.07 10.30
C LEU A 149 -8.49 16.51 10.30
N SER A 150 -8.75 17.63 9.64
CA SER A 150 -10.11 18.06 9.32
C SER A 150 -10.84 17.04 8.44
N VAL A 151 -12.17 17.10 8.42
CA VAL A 151 -12.98 16.23 7.55
C VAL A 151 -12.60 16.45 6.07
N GLU A 152 -12.29 17.69 5.72
CA GLU A 152 -11.86 18.08 4.38
C GLU A 152 -10.54 17.42 3.98
N GLU A 153 -9.53 17.49 4.86
CA GLU A 153 -8.23 16.86 4.61
C GLU A 153 -8.34 15.34 4.54
N GLN A 154 -9.15 14.73 5.41
CA GLN A 154 -9.39 13.28 5.37
C GLN A 154 -10.02 12.87 4.03
N ALA A 155 -11.00 13.65 3.54
CA ALA A 155 -11.63 13.41 2.25
C ALA A 155 -10.67 13.61 1.08
N ALA A 156 -9.86 14.66 1.10
CA ALA A 156 -8.88 14.97 0.05
C ALA A 156 -7.80 13.90 -0.12
N ARG A 157 -7.41 13.25 0.98
CA ARG A 157 -6.38 12.20 1.00
C ARG A 157 -6.86 10.84 0.50
N LEU A 158 -8.16 10.56 0.57
CA LEU A 158 -8.72 9.25 0.24
C LEU A 158 -8.36 8.74 -1.17
N PRO A 159 -8.46 9.55 -2.25
CA PRO A 159 -8.19 9.05 -3.59
C PRO A 159 -6.75 8.57 -3.80
N VAL A 160 -5.79 9.42 -3.42
CA VAL A 160 -4.36 9.13 -3.58
C VAL A 160 -3.92 7.99 -2.66
N PHE A 161 -4.42 7.96 -1.43
CA PHE A 161 -4.12 6.89 -0.48
C PHE A 161 -4.65 5.54 -0.98
N THR A 162 -5.91 5.52 -1.41
CA THR A 162 -6.55 4.34 -1.99
C THR A 162 -5.74 3.81 -3.18
N ALA A 163 -5.36 4.71 -4.10
CA ALA A 163 -4.59 4.34 -5.28
C ALA A 163 -3.23 3.71 -4.92
N SER A 164 -2.47 4.33 -4.02
CA SER A 164 -1.17 3.82 -3.58
C SER A 164 -1.27 2.43 -2.96
N ILE A 165 -2.18 2.25 -2.01
CA ILE A 165 -2.36 0.97 -1.32
C ILE A 165 -2.80 -0.12 -2.28
N TYR A 166 -3.67 0.20 -3.24
CA TYR A 166 -4.13 -0.79 -4.22
C TYR A 166 -3.03 -1.26 -5.16
N VAL A 167 -2.14 -0.34 -5.57
CA VAL A 167 -0.95 -0.66 -6.37
C VAL A 167 0.02 -1.52 -5.56
N ILE A 168 0.25 -1.19 -4.29
CA ILE A 168 1.10 -1.98 -3.39
C ILE A 168 0.52 -3.39 -3.18
N ASP A 169 -0.79 -3.50 -2.89
CA ASP A 169 -1.48 -4.78 -2.69
C ASP A 169 -1.36 -5.68 -3.93
N ALA A 170 -1.67 -5.15 -5.11
CA ALA A 170 -1.57 -5.91 -6.35
C ALA A 170 -0.13 -6.35 -6.66
N GLY A 171 0.85 -5.46 -6.46
CA GLY A 171 2.26 -5.76 -6.72
C GLY A 171 2.82 -6.82 -5.77
N VAL A 172 2.55 -6.70 -4.46
CA VAL A 172 3.01 -7.69 -3.47
C VAL A 172 2.27 -9.02 -3.66
N LYS A 173 0.98 -9.00 -4.03
CA LYS A 173 0.23 -10.20 -4.38
C LYS A 173 0.85 -10.94 -5.58
N ALA A 174 1.23 -10.21 -6.62
CA ALA A 174 1.90 -10.78 -7.79
C ALA A 174 3.25 -11.43 -7.41
N MET A 175 4.05 -10.77 -6.56
CA MET A 175 5.29 -11.35 -6.03
C MET A 175 5.03 -12.64 -5.25
N MET A 176 4.02 -12.66 -4.37
CA MET A 176 3.66 -13.84 -3.60
C MET A 176 3.31 -15.04 -4.48
N ASP A 177 2.49 -14.82 -5.51
CA ASP A 177 2.08 -15.85 -6.45
C ASP A 177 3.25 -16.33 -7.32
N TYR A 178 4.10 -15.41 -7.77
CA TYR A 178 5.31 -15.73 -8.52
C TYR A 178 6.22 -16.67 -7.72
N TYR A 179 6.55 -16.33 -6.47
CA TYR A 179 7.43 -17.17 -5.65
C TYR A 179 6.78 -18.47 -5.19
N ALA A 180 5.45 -18.52 -5.08
CA ALA A 180 4.71 -19.77 -4.92
C ALA A 180 4.93 -20.69 -6.13
N GLY A 181 4.80 -20.15 -7.35
CA GLY A 181 5.04 -20.88 -8.60
C GLY A 181 6.51 -21.31 -8.78
N LYS A 182 7.45 -20.46 -8.38
CA LYS A 182 8.90 -20.72 -8.42
C LYS A 182 9.36 -21.80 -7.43
N ARG A 183 8.53 -22.14 -6.43
CA ARG A 183 8.87 -23.06 -5.34
C ARG A 183 10.09 -22.62 -4.52
N SER A 184 10.21 -21.31 -4.30
CA SER A 184 11.23 -20.77 -3.39
C SER A 184 10.63 -20.61 -1.99
N ASP A 185 10.84 -21.59 -1.11
CA ASP A 185 10.13 -21.66 0.18
C ASP A 185 10.34 -20.40 1.04
N PHE A 186 11.57 -19.89 1.13
CA PHE A 186 11.88 -18.71 1.94
C PHE A 186 11.31 -17.43 1.34
N ALA A 187 11.49 -17.21 0.04
CA ALA A 187 10.94 -16.04 -0.63
C ALA A 187 9.41 -16.06 -0.63
N HIS A 188 8.78 -17.23 -0.83
CA HIS A 188 7.33 -17.36 -0.73
C HIS A 188 6.82 -17.09 0.69
N ALA A 189 7.50 -17.58 1.72
CA ALA A 189 7.14 -17.28 3.11
C ALA A 189 7.23 -15.78 3.42
N VAL A 190 8.29 -15.11 2.96
CA VAL A 190 8.44 -13.65 3.12
C VAL A 190 7.41 -12.87 2.30
N ALA A 191 7.13 -13.28 1.07
CA ALA A 191 6.09 -12.64 0.26
C ALA A 191 4.70 -12.83 0.89
N GLY A 192 4.43 -13.99 1.47
CA GLY A 192 3.22 -14.27 2.23
C GLY A 192 3.09 -13.37 3.46
N TYR A 193 4.18 -13.20 4.22
CA TYR A 193 4.24 -12.26 5.34
C TYR A 193 3.97 -10.81 4.90
N LEU A 194 4.68 -10.34 3.88
CA LEU A 194 4.50 -9.00 3.32
C LEU A 194 3.05 -8.78 2.87
N TYR A 195 2.46 -9.76 2.18
CA TYR A 195 1.09 -9.66 1.71
C TYR A 195 0.09 -9.68 2.87
N TRP A 196 0.04 -10.75 3.65
CA TRP A 196 -1.05 -10.99 4.60
C TRP A 196 -0.92 -10.18 5.90
N ASP A 197 0.30 -9.94 6.38
CA ASP A 197 0.53 -9.33 7.70
C ASP A 197 0.87 -7.84 7.62
N VAL A 198 1.41 -7.38 6.49
CA VAL A 198 1.86 -5.99 6.31
C VAL A 198 0.91 -5.21 5.41
N VAL A 199 0.72 -5.66 4.17
CA VAL A 199 -0.01 -4.88 3.14
C VAL A 199 -1.52 -5.07 3.21
N LYS A 200 -2.03 -6.30 3.29
CA LYS A 200 -3.47 -6.60 3.28
C LYS A 200 -4.23 -5.91 4.42
N PRO A 201 -3.72 -5.79 5.65
CA PRO A 201 -4.40 -5.01 6.69
C PRO A 201 -4.55 -3.53 6.31
N CYS A 202 -3.66 -2.99 5.47
CA CYS A 202 -3.76 -1.62 4.98
C CYS A 202 -4.75 -1.48 3.82
N SER A 203 -5.03 -2.55 3.08
CA SER A 203 -5.95 -2.53 1.94
C SER A 203 -7.41 -2.39 2.33
N TYR A 204 -7.77 -2.59 3.61
CA TYR A 204 -9.18 -2.54 4.04
C TYR A 204 -9.90 -1.25 3.67
N ILE A 205 -9.27 -0.08 3.82
CA ILE A 205 -9.91 1.19 3.43
C ILE A 205 -10.11 1.25 1.92
N ALA A 206 -9.13 0.81 1.14
CA ALA A 206 -9.22 0.77 -0.31
C ALA A 206 -10.29 -0.22 -0.77
N ASP A 207 -10.33 -1.42 -0.19
CA ASP A 207 -11.30 -2.46 -0.50
C ASP A 207 -12.73 -2.00 -0.18
N VAL A 208 -12.95 -1.44 1.01
CA VAL A 208 -14.26 -0.91 1.43
C VAL A 208 -14.68 0.28 0.57
N PHE A 209 -13.76 1.17 0.23
CA PHE A 209 -14.02 2.30 -0.66
C PHE A 209 -14.39 1.83 -2.07
N VAL A 210 -13.67 0.82 -2.59
CA VAL A 210 -13.95 0.19 -3.88
C VAL A 210 -15.32 -0.49 -3.90
N GLU A 211 -15.64 -1.26 -2.86
CA GLU A 211 -16.90 -2.00 -2.74
C GLU A 211 -18.10 -1.08 -2.54
N SER A 212 -17.93 0.01 -1.78
CA SER A 212 -19.05 0.85 -1.32
C SER A 212 -19.32 2.07 -2.20
N ILE A 213 -18.29 2.62 -2.86
CA ILE A 213 -18.34 3.94 -3.52
C ILE A 213 -18.09 3.81 -5.02
N LEU A 214 -17.09 3.03 -5.42
CA LEU A 214 -16.61 3.04 -6.81
C LEU A 214 -17.40 2.13 -7.74
N GLY A 215 -18.09 1.11 -7.21
CA GLY A 215 -18.65 0.04 -8.03
C GLY A 215 -17.50 -0.73 -8.66
N GLY A 216 -16.98 -1.72 -7.93
CA GLY A 216 -15.60 -2.21 -8.04
C GLY A 216 -15.07 -2.77 -9.37
N ARG A 217 -15.75 -2.62 -10.50
CA ARG A 217 -15.28 -3.11 -11.81
C ARG A 217 -14.02 -2.40 -12.30
N GLU A 218 -14.04 -1.06 -12.38
CA GLU A 218 -12.90 -0.28 -12.94
C GLU A 218 -11.64 -0.45 -12.10
N LEU A 219 -11.74 -0.45 -10.76
CA LEU A 219 -10.58 -0.70 -9.92
C LEU A 219 -10.10 -2.13 -9.97
N ARG A 220 -10.99 -3.15 -9.97
CA ARG A 220 -10.55 -4.54 -10.16
C ARG A 220 -9.80 -4.74 -11.48
N GLU A 221 -10.18 -4.03 -12.54
CA GLU A 221 -9.42 -4.03 -13.78
C GLU A 221 -8.03 -3.39 -13.62
N GLN A 222 -7.92 -2.28 -12.90
CA GLN A 222 -6.61 -1.67 -12.62
C GLN A 222 -5.76 -2.55 -11.71
N TYR A 223 -6.36 -3.22 -10.72
CA TYR A 223 -5.71 -4.25 -9.91
C TYR A 223 -5.11 -5.33 -10.79
N GLY A 224 -5.94 -5.92 -11.67
CA GLY A 224 -5.52 -6.96 -12.60
C GLY A 224 -4.39 -6.51 -13.53
N ARG A 225 -4.40 -5.23 -13.95
CA ARG A 225 -3.31 -4.65 -14.75
C ARG A 225 -2.00 -4.52 -13.96
N VAL A 226 -2.04 -3.99 -12.74
CA VAL A 226 -0.85 -3.89 -11.88
C VAL A 226 -0.30 -5.28 -11.61
N TYR A 227 -1.16 -6.19 -11.14
CA TYR A 227 -0.83 -7.59 -10.87
C TYR A 227 -0.19 -8.27 -12.08
N GLY A 228 -0.83 -8.21 -13.25
CA GLY A 228 -0.34 -8.85 -14.47
C GLY A 228 0.96 -8.25 -14.97
N SER A 229 1.13 -6.92 -14.85
CA SER A 229 2.37 -6.24 -15.27
C SER A 229 3.55 -6.60 -14.36
N THR A 230 3.31 -6.66 -13.04
CA THR A 230 4.33 -7.08 -12.08
C THR A 230 4.70 -8.54 -12.28
N LEU A 231 3.72 -9.43 -12.48
CA LEU A 231 3.98 -10.84 -12.72
C LEU A 231 4.80 -11.06 -14.00
N ALA A 232 4.42 -10.44 -15.11
CA ALA A 232 5.14 -10.55 -16.38
C ALA A 232 6.59 -10.05 -16.27
N ALA A 233 6.82 -8.94 -15.54
CA ALA A 233 8.17 -8.42 -15.33
C ALA A 233 9.04 -9.39 -14.50
N LEU A 234 8.47 -10.05 -13.49
CA LEU A 234 9.17 -11.07 -12.69
C LEU A 234 9.47 -12.33 -13.51
N GLU A 235 8.57 -12.72 -14.41
CA GLU A 235 8.78 -13.84 -15.34
C GLU A 235 9.87 -13.55 -16.37
N GLU A 236 10.00 -12.29 -16.81
CA GLU A 236 11.06 -11.85 -17.73
C GLU A 236 12.43 -11.82 -17.05
N ASN A 237 12.54 -11.14 -15.89
CA ASN A 237 13.77 -11.07 -15.11
C ASN A 237 13.47 -10.67 -13.65
N ASP A 238 13.50 -11.65 -12.76
CA ASP A 238 13.24 -11.46 -11.33
C ASP A 238 14.40 -10.83 -10.54
N GLU A 239 15.51 -10.48 -11.20
CA GLU A 239 16.66 -9.77 -10.60
C GLU A 239 16.70 -8.29 -10.97
N ALA A 240 16.08 -7.92 -12.09
CA ALA A 240 15.97 -6.53 -12.51
C ALA A 240 14.90 -5.82 -11.66
N PRO A 241 15.01 -4.49 -11.44
CA PRO A 241 13.87 -3.74 -10.93
C PRO A 241 12.65 -4.03 -11.79
N VAL A 242 11.51 -4.31 -11.15
CA VAL A 242 10.24 -4.47 -11.86
C VAL A 242 10.03 -3.22 -12.72
N GLY A 243 10.10 -3.36 -14.05
CA GLY A 243 10.08 -2.26 -15.04
C GLY A 243 8.74 -1.52 -15.14
N VAL A 244 7.90 -1.65 -14.12
CA VAL A 244 6.59 -1.04 -14.01
C VAL A 244 6.76 0.38 -13.46
N ASN A 245 6.26 1.36 -14.21
CA ASN A 245 6.21 2.74 -13.75
C ASN A 245 5.05 2.91 -12.75
N TYR A 246 5.32 2.57 -11.48
CA TYR A 246 4.31 2.62 -10.42
C TYR A 246 3.80 4.03 -10.15
N VAL A 247 4.62 5.08 -10.28
CA VAL A 247 4.19 6.49 -10.18
C VAL A 247 3.06 6.77 -11.19
N ARG A 248 3.26 6.39 -12.45
CA ARG A 248 2.24 6.55 -13.50
C ARG A 248 0.97 5.74 -13.22
N LEU A 249 1.12 4.54 -12.67
CA LEU A 249 -0.03 3.69 -12.33
C LEU A 249 -0.84 4.26 -11.17
N VAL A 250 -0.16 4.74 -10.11
CA VAL A 250 -0.79 5.45 -9.00
C VAL A 250 -1.54 6.67 -9.50
N GLY A 251 -0.93 7.52 -10.33
CA GLY A 251 -1.60 8.72 -10.88
C GLY A 251 -2.86 8.39 -11.69
N LYS A 252 -2.80 7.40 -12.59
CA LYS A 252 -3.98 6.96 -13.36
C LYS A 252 -5.10 6.41 -12.48
N LEU A 253 -4.74 5.66 -11.44
CA LEU A 253 -5.68 5.09 -10.51
C LEU A 253 -6.30 6.18 -9.63
N ALA A 254 -5.48 7.10 -9.11
CA ALA A 254 -5.91 8.25 -8.33
C ALA A 254 -6.91 9.11 -9.12
N ASP A 255 -6.65 9.38 -10.41
CA ASP A 255 -7.59 10.09 -11.28
C ASP A 255 -8.94 9.37 -11.42
N SER A 256 -8.93 8.04 -11.46
CA SER A 256 -10.16 7.24 -11.55
C SER A 256 -10.93 7.26 -10.23
N VAL A 257 -10.24 7.10 -9.11
CA VAL A 257 -10.82 7.16 -7.76
C VAL A 257 -11.38 8.56 -7.49
N ARG A 258 -10.64 9.61 -7.84
CA ARG A 258 -11.01 11.02 -7.69
C ARG A 258 -12.30 11.34 -8.43
N ARG A 259 -12.38 11.05 -9.74
CA ARG A 259 -13.60 11.29 -10.55
C ARG A 259 -14.82 10.66 -9.91
N LYS A 260 -14.69 9.41 -9.44
CA LYS A 260 -15.81 8.67 -8.89
C LYS A 260 -16.17 9.09 -7.47
N MET A 261 -15.18 9.48 -6.65
CA MET A 261 -15.42 10.10 -5.35
C MET A 261 -16.22 11.40 -5.50
N LEU A 262 -15.84 12.26 -6.45
CA LEU A 262 -16.56 13.50 -6.76
C LEU A 262 -18.00 13.23 -7.22
N GLU A 263 -18.21 12.23 -8.07
CA GLU A 263 -19.55 11.79 -8.49
C GLU A 263 -20.39 11.37 -7.27
N VAL A 264 -19.84 10.53 -6.39
CA VAL A 264 -20.56 10.04 -5.20
C VAL A 264 -20.88 11.17 -4.24
N LEU A 265 -19.93 12.07 -3.96
CA LEU A 265 -20.15 13.21 -3.07
C LEU A 265 -21.21 14.18 -3.62
N ARG A 266 -21.17 14.48 -4.92
CA ARG A 266 -22.19 15.34 -5.56
C ARG A 266 -23.57 14.69 -5.52
N ASN A 267 -23.66 13.40 -5.78
CA ASN A 267 -24.92 12.66 -5.69
C ASN A 267 -25.46 12.58 -4.26
N ALA A 268 -24.59 12.38 -3.26
CA ALA A 268 -24.95 12.39 -1.86
C ALA A 268 -25.46 13.77 -1.42
N ARG A 269 -24.81 14.85 -1.89
CA ARG A 269 -25.24 16.23 -1.64
C ARG A 269 -26.64 16.53 -2.17
N LEU A 270 -26.98 16.03 -3.35
CA LEU A 270 -28.32 16.23 -3.95
C LEU A 270 -29.44 15.50 -3.20
N ARG A 271 -29.09 14.47 -2.40
CA ARG A 271 -30.03 13.68 -1.61
C ARG A 271 -30.16 14.15 -0.16
N SER A 272 -29.23 15.01 0.29
CA SER A 272 -29.14 15.53 1.66
C SER A 272 -29.89 16.84 1.77
#